data_AF-A0A518K554-F1
#
_entry.id   AF-A0A518K554-F1
#
_cell.length_a   1.000
_cell.length_b   1.000
_cell.length_c   1.000
_cell.angle_alpha   90.00
_cell.angle_beta   90.00
_cell.angle_gamma   90.00
#
_symmetry.space_group_name_H-M   'P 1'
#
loop_
_entity.id
_entity.type
_entity.pdbx_description
1 polymer ?
#
loop_
_entity_poly.entity_id
_entity_poly.type
_entity_poly.pdbx_seq_one_letter_code
_entity_poly.pdbx_strand_id
1 'polypeptide(L)'
;MRSPLRGWRLLLFARCDDASQTESDEWDGPVGRDRWWAARLHRLSCGPCRREAKQMRWLRRLLTSAPDKVRVAEVNETTAPPLSPEAAERIRQSLAAARDSEQA
;
A
#
# COMPACT_ATOMS: atom_id res chain seq x y z
N MET A 1 -14.63 -11.93 21.05
CA MET A 1 -15.77 -11.51 20.20
C MET A 1 -15.53 -10.07 19.77
N ARG A 2 -15.24 -9.80 18.48
CA ARG A 2 -15.00 -8.44 17.97
C ARG A 2 -16.36 -7.77 17.72
N SER A 3 -16.66 -6.71 18.47
CA SER A 3 -17.97 -6.05 18.43
C SER A 3 -18.28 -5.48 17.03
N PRO A 4 -19.45 -5.79 16.44
CA PRO A 4 -19.86 -5.30 15.11
C PRO A 4 -20.02 -3.78 15.05
N LEU A 5 -20.08 -3.11 16.20
CA LEU A 5 -20.26 -1.66 16.33
C LEU A 5 -19.04 -0.83 15.90
N ARG A 6 -17.83 -1.41 15.81
CA ARG A 6 -16.66 -0.69 15.26
C ARG A 6 -16.75 -0.49 13.75
N GLY A 7 -17.31 -1.45 13.01
CA GLY A 7 -17.45 -1.38 11.56
C GLY A 7 -18.36 -0.26 11.10
N TRP A 8 -19.53 -0.09 11.74
CA TRP A 8 -20.50 0.95 11.38
C TRP A 8 -20.01 2.36 11.69
N ARG A 9 -19.26 2.53 12.77
CA ARG A 9 -18.68 3.82 13.13
C ARG A 9 -17.57 4.22 12.14
N LEU A 10 -16.79 3.26 11.64
CA LEU A 10 -15.88 3.51 10.52
C LEU A 10 -16.63 3.87 9.24
N LEU A 11 -17.84 3.36 9.00
CA LEU A 11 -18.62 3.68 7.81
C LEU A 11 -19.22 5.09 7.81
N LEU A 12 -19.70 5.53 8.97
CA LEU A 12 -20.34 6.85 9.13
C LEU A 12 -19.32 7.97 9.42
N PHE A 13 -18.14 7.63 9.95
CA PHE A 13 -17.11 8.60 10.33
C PHE A 13 -15.75 8.38 9.64
N ALA A 14 -15.65 7.49 8.63
CA ALA A 14 -14.43 7.41 7.82
C ALA A 14 -14.16 8.77 7.20
N ARG A 15 -12.97 9.31 7.49
CA ARG A 15 -12.49 10.51 6.84
C ARG A 15 -11.95 10.14 5.47
N CYS A 16 -11.91 11.13 4.57
CA CYS A 16 -11.26 10.94 3.27
C CYS A 16 -9.80 10.47 3.45
N ASP A 17 -9.11 10.97 4.48
CA ASP A 17 -7.74 10.57 4.85
C ASP A 17 -7.64 9.07 5.18
N ASP A 18 -8.62 8.52 5.90
CA ASP A 18 -8.63 7.09 6.25
C ASP A 18 -8.84 6.23 5.00
N ALA A 19 -9.68 6.70 4.08
CA ALA A 19 -9.97 6.02 2.83
C ALA A 19 -8.78 6.04 1.87
N SER A 20 -8.08 7.18 1.76
CA SER A 20 -6.86 7.29 0.94
C SER A 20 -5.73 6.46 1.52
N GLN A 21 -5.53 6.49 2.84
CA GLN A 21 -4.49 5.69 3.49
C GLN A 21 -4.79 4.19 3.41
N THR A 22 -6.04 3.77 3.56
CA THR A 22 -6.41 2.36 3.35
C THR A 22 -6.20 1.92 1.92
N GLU A 23 -6.41 2.82 0.94
CA GLU A 23 -6.08 2.55 -0.44
C GLU A 23 -4.57 2.38 -0.59
N SER A 24 -3.74 3.32 -0.13
CA SER A 24 -2.27 3.21 -0.06
C SER A 24 -1.80 1.87 0.51
N ASP A 25 -2.31 1.50 1.70
CA ASP A 25 -1.94 0.26 2.37
C ASP A 25 -2.34 -0.99 1.56
N GLU A 26 -3.44 -0.94 0.79
CA GLU A 26 -3.88 -2.03 -0.11
C GLU A 26 -2.89 -2.24 -1.28
N TRP A 27 -2.08 -1.23 -1.62
CA TRP A 27 -1.02 -1.36 -2.62
C TRP A 27 0.25 -2.02 -2.06
N ASP A 28 0.57 -1.72 -0.80
CA ASP A 28 1.76 -2.26 -0.12
C ASP A 28 1.53 -3.68 0.41
N GLY A 29 0.27 -4.07 0.67
CA GLY A 29 -0.05 -5.40 1.14
C GLY A 29 -1.52 -5.63 1.51
N PRO A 30 -1.84 -6.79 2.14
CA PRO A 30 -3.21 -7.11 2.52
C PRO A 30 -3.68 -6.22 3.68
N VAL A 31 -4.72 -5.43 3.42
CA VAL A 31 -5.43 -4.64 4.44
C VAL A 31 -6.47 -5.47 5.20
N GLY A 32 -6.66 -5.16 6.48
CA GLY A 32 -7.68 -5.79 7.32
C GLY A 32 -9.09 -5.59 6.76
N ARG A 33 -9.90 -6.65 6.75
CA ARG A 33 -11.25 -6.68 6.14
C ARG A 33 -12.17 -5.54 6.57
N ASP A 34 -12.14 -5.17 7.85
CA ASP A 34 -13.00 -4.11 8.39
C ASP A 34 -12.64 -2.74 7.79
N ARG A 35 -11.33 -2.46 7.67
CA ARG A 35 -10.81 -1.22 7.10
C ARG A 35 -11.06 -1.17 5.59
N TRP A 36 -10.88 -2.31 4.93
CA TRP A 36 -11.20 -2.46 3.51
C TRP A 36 -12.68 -2.14 3.23
N TRP A 37 -13.61 -2.71 4.00
CA TRP A 37 -15.04 -2.41 3.84
C TRP A 37 -15.38 -0.96 4.16
N ALA A 38 -14.78 -0.38 5.20
CA ALA A 38 -14.96 1.02 5.55
C ALA A 38 -14.57 1.96 4.40
N ALA A 39 -13.36 1.79 3.84
CA ALA A 39 -12.87 2.56 2.71
C ALA A 39 -13.67 2.30 1.42
N ARG A 40 -14.13 1.06 1.20
CA ARG A 40 -14.95 0.70 0.03
C ARG A 40 -16.30 1.42 0.06
N LEU A 41 -16.97 1.40 1.20
CA LEU A 41 -18.29 2.01 1.38
C LEU A 41 -18.19 3.55 1.41
N HIS A 42 -17.15 4.13 2.02
CA HIS A 42 -16.89 5.57 1.95
C HIS A 42 -16.72 6.05 0.49
N ARG A 43 -16.01 5.30 -0.35
CA ARG A 43 -15.86 5.64 -1.79
C ARG A 43 -17.17 5.54 -2.58
N LEU A 44 -18.17 4.82 -2.10
CA LEU A 44 -19.49 4.78 -2.75
C LEU A 44 -20.29 6.05 -2.47
N SER A 45 -20.16 6.62 -1.27
CA SER A 45 -20.87 7.85 -0.86
C SER A 45 -20.08 9.14 -1.19
N CYS A 46 -18.75 9.10 -1.15
CA CYS A 46 -17.88 10.25 -1.36
C CYS A 46 -17.40 10.37 -2.82
N GLY A 47 -17.92 11.38 -3.54
CA GLY A 47 -17.56 11.66 -4.93
C GLY A 47 -16.05 11.91 -5.18
N PRO A 48 -15.37 12.76 -4.38
CA PRO A 48 -13.93 12.98 -4.48
C PRO A 48 -13.11 11.70 -4.33
N CYS A 49 -13.30 10.92 -3.27
CA CYS A 49 -12.58 9.66 -3.05
C CYS A 49 -12.86 8.63 -4.15
N ARG A 50 -14.08 8.63 -4.72
CA ARG A 50 -14.39 7.79 -5.90
C ARG A 50 -13.56 8.17 -7.12
N ARG A 51 -13.42 9.48 -7.37
CA ARG A 51 -12.65 10.02 -8.51
C ARG A 51 -11.17 9.69 -8.36
N GLU A 52 -10.61 9.94 -7.18
CA GLU A 52 -9.21 9.63 -6.85
C GLU A 52 -8.91 8.14 -7.07
N ALA A 53 -9.70 7.24 -6.48
CA ALA A 53 -9.54 5.80 -6.64
C ALA A 53 -9.65 5.35 -8.11
N LYS A 54 -10.44 6.05 -8.94
CA LYS A 54 -10.53 5.77 -10.38
C LYS A 54 -9.27 6.23 -11.10
N GLN A 55 -8.72 7.39 -10.75
CA GLN A 55 -7.49 7.93 -11.32
C GLN A 55 -6.29 7.05 -10.98
N MET A 56 -6.15 6.63 -9.72
CA MET A 56 -5.06 5.73 -9.29
C MET A 56 -5.13 4.37 -10.01
N ARG A 57 -6.32 3.78 -10.14
CA ARG A 57 -6.49 2.56 -10.93
C ARG A 57 -6.17 2.75 -12.40
N TRP A 58 -6.48 3.90 -12.97
CA TRP A 58 -6.14 4.21 -14.35
C TRP A 58 -4.62 4.35 -14.54
N LEU A 59 -3.94 5.06 -13.63
CA LEU A 59 -2.47 5.14 -13.61
C LEU A 59 -1.84 3.76 -13.50
N ARG A 60 -2.33 2.87 -12.61
CA ARG A 60 -1.82 1.50 -12.51
C ARG A 60 -1.99 0.74 -13.82
N ARG A 61 -3.16 0.85 -14.46
CA ARG A 61 -3.40 0.21 -15.76
C ARG A 61 -2.43 0.68 -16.82
N LEU A 62 -2.11 1.97 -16.85
CA LEU A 62 -1.09 2.50 -17.77
C LEU A 62 0.29 1.92 -17.47
N LEU A 63 0.68 1.83 -16.20
CA LEU A 63 1.95 1.23 -15.80
C LEU A 63 2.02 -0.26 -16.14
N THR A 64 0.95 -1.02 -15.90
CA THR A 64 0.91 -2.46 -16.21
C THR A 64 0.84 -2.74 -17.71
N SER A 65 0.25 -1.82 -18.49
CA SER A 65 0.17 -1.92 -19.95
C SER A 65 1.37 -1.26 -20.64
N ALA A 66 2.27 -0.62 -19.90
CA ALA A 66 3.45 -0.01 -20.47
C ALA A 66 4.41 -1.11 -20.97
N PRO A 67 5.03 -0.91 -22.15
CA PRO A 67 6.00 -1.86 -22.67
C PRO A 67 7.16 -2.03 -21.68
N ASP A 68 7.77 -3.22 -21.64
CA ASP A 68 8.83 -3.61 -20.68
C ASP A 68 10.00 -2.61 -20.57
N LYS A 69 10.21 -1.78 -21.59
CA LYS A 69 11.18 -0.68 -21.60
C LYS A 69 10.90 0.41 -20.56
N VAL A 70 9.68 0.50 -20.03
CA VAL A 70 9.29 1.40 -18.92
C VAL A 70 9.17 0.65 -17.59
N ARG A 71 9.02 -0.68 -17.62
CA ARG A 71 8.97 -1.54 -16.41
C ARG A 71 10.33 -1.73 -15.73
N VAL A 72 11.39 -1.15 -16.27
CA VAL A 72 12.76 -1.20 -15.71
C VAL A 72 12.86 -0.55 -14.32
N ALA A 73 11.83 0.17 -13.87
CA ALA A 73 11.73 0.70 -12.51
C ALA A 73 10.90 -0.19 -11.54
N GLU A 74 10.19 -1.21 -12.04
CA GLU A 74 9.53 -2.21 -11.19
C GLU A 74 10.52 -3.38 -11.07
N VAL A 75 11.32 -3.32 -10.00
CA VAL A 75 12.27 -4.34 -9.61
C VAL A 75 11.53 -5.66 -9.52
N ASN A 76 11.61 -6.45 -10.60
CA ASN A 76 11.45 -7.89 -10.52
C ASN A 76 12.49 -8.33 -9.48
N GLU A 77 12.02 -8.83 -8.35
CA GLU A 77 12.86 -9.40 -7.27
C GLU A 77 13.84 -10.46 -7.82
N THR A 78 13.57 -10.97 -9.02
CA THR A 78 14.39 -11.95 -9.75
C THR A 78 15.37 -11.36 -10.77
N THR A 79 15.28 -10.07 -11.12
CA THR A 79 16.12 -9.42 -12.14
C THR A 79 16.67 -8.06 -11.69
N ALA A 80 16.77 -7.84 -10.38
CA ALA A 80 17.62 -6.78 -9.88
C ALA A 80 19.07 -7.07 -10.34
N PRO A 81 19.79 -6.11 -10.95
CA PRO A 81 21.23 -6.28 -11.13
C PRO A 81 21.82 -6.60 -9.75
N PRO A 82 22.65 -7.65 -9.62
CA PRO A 82 23.15 -8.08 -8.32
C PRO A 82 23.78 -6.86 -7.64
N LEU A 83 23.31 -6.58 -6.41
CA LEU A 83 23.85 -5.50 -5.60
C LEU A 83 25.37 -5.61 -5.59
N SER A 84 26.06 -4.47 -5.67
CA SER A 84 27.50 -4.50 -5.42
C SER A 84 27.74 -5.11 -4.03
N PRO A 85 28.80 -5.90 -3.85
CA PRO A 85 29.06 -6.58 -2.58
C PRO A 85 29.10 -5.59 -1.40
N GLU A 86 29.59 -4.37 -1.65
CA GLU A 86 29.61 -3.27 -0.69
C GLU A 86 28.22 -2.73 -0.35
N ALA A 87 27.32 -2.60 -1.34
CA ALA A 87 25.93 -2.17 -1.09
C ALA A 87 25.15 -3.23 -0.29
N ALA A 88 25.34 -4.51 -0.61
CA ALA A 88 24.72 -5.60 0.13
C ALA A 88 25.16 -5.62 1.60
N GLU A 89 26.44 -5.40 1.87
CA GLU A 89 26.97 -5.38 3.23
C GLU A 89 26.43 -4.21 4.06
N ARG A 90 26.35 -3.00 3.47
CA ARG A 90 25.71 -1.84 4.13
C ARG A 90 24.25 -2.10 4.50
N ILE A 91 23.49 -2.75 3.63
CA ILE A 91 22.09 -3.12 3.89
C ILE A 91 22.01 -4.13 5.03
N ARG A 92 22.87 -5.16 5.05
CA ARG A 92 22.90 -6.15 6.15
C ARG A 92 23.18 -5.51 7.50
N GLN A 93 24.16 -4.62 7.58
CA GLN A 93 24.52 -3.92 8.81
C GLN A 93 23.37 -3.02 9.30
N SER A 94 22.68 -2.35 8.37
CA SER A 94 21.53 -1.50 8.69
C SER A 94 20.34 -2.32 9.24
N LEU A 95 20.07 -3.48 8.64
CA LEU A 95 19.02 -4.39 9.10
C LEU A 95 19.33 -5.04 10.45
N ALA A 96 20.60 -5.38 10.71
CA ALA A 96 21.04 -5.90 12.00
C ALA A 96 20.87 -4.84 13.11
N ALA A 97 21.35 -3.61 12.87
CA ALA A 97 21.20 -2.51 13.80
C ALA A 97 19.73 -2.17 14.11
N ALA A 98 18.85 -2.22 13.10
CA ALA A 98 17.42 -2.00 13.29
C ALA A 98 16.78 -3.08 14.17
N ARG A 99 17.12 -4.36 13.97
CA ARG A 99 16.64 -5.47 14.80
C ARG A 99 17.07 -5.35 16.25
N ASP A 100 18.32 -4.98 16.49
CA ASP A 100 18.86 -4.82 17.85
C ASP A 100 18.18 -3.64 18.57
N SER A 101 17.83 -2.58 17.85
CA SER A 101 17.10 -1.43 18.40
C SER A 101 15.62 -1.71 18.72
N GLU A 102 15.02 -2.74 18.12
CA GLU A 102 13.63 -3.12 18.35
C GLU A 102 13.48 -4.13 19.52
N GLN A 103 14.59 -4.72 19.99
CA GLN A 103 14.63 -5.68 21.10
C GLN A 103 15.14 -5.09 22.43
N ALA A 104 15.63 -3.85 22.43
CA ALA A 104 16.08 -3.10 23.60
C ALA A 104 14.97 -2.20 24.15
#